data_AF-A0A0C2GV47-F1
#
_entry.id   AF-A0A0C2GV47-F1
#
_cell.length_a   1.000
_cell.length_b   1.000
_cell.length_c   1.000
_cell.angle_alpha   90.00
_cell.angle_beta   90.00
_cell.angle_gamma   90.00
#
_symmetry.space_group_name_H-M   'P 1'
#
loop_
_entity.id
_entity.type
_entity.pdbx_description
1 polymer ?
#
loop_
_entity_poly.entity_id
_entity_poly.type
_entity_poly.pdbx_seq_one_letter_code
_entity_poly.pdbx_strand_id
1 'polypeptide(L)'
;MFVVGSAARDTHDKFEKEADKYNDILQVDTIEHYHNITYKAQAWIQLLTSCPHPPKFVIKLDDDVMVDRLGVEYLIDRYLSQEQYNGTDLGTYCQGMAYIFSGDQLRHMRDNISRVQFLWTICPAMVIQEFRIVNSNK
;
A
#
# COMPACT_ATOMS: atom_id res chain seq x y z
N MET A 1 -2.25 5.20 8.69
CA MET A 1 -0.89 4.70 8.95
C MET A 1 0.01 5.27 7.88
N PHE A 2 1.10 5.92 8.27
CA PHE A 2 2.12 6.47 7.40
C PHE A 2 3.35 5.57 7.40
N VAL A 3 3.95 5.34 6.24
CA VAL A 3 5.14 4.47 6.12
C VAL A 3 6.34 5.30 5.72
N VAL A 4 7.29 5.43 6.64
CA VAL A 4 8.43 6.33 6.52
C VAL A 4 9.75 5.55 6.52
N GLY A 5 10.73 6.01 5.74
CA GLY A 5 12.08 5.47 5.77
C GLY A 5 12.93 6.08 6.89
N SER A 6 14.18 5.66 6.93
CA SER A 6 15.20 6.28 7.77
C SER A 6 15.63 7.62 7.15
N ALA A 7 15.43 8.69 7.91
CA ALA A 7 15.77 10.06 7.53
C ALA A 7 17.02 10.55 8.29
N ALA A 8 17.55 11.72 7.89
CA ALA A 8 18.66 12.35 8.59
C ALA A 8 18.35 12.60 10.08
N ARG A 9 19.37 12.56 10.93
CA ARG A 9 19.27 12.62 12.41
C ARG A 9 18.41 13.77 12.92
N ASP A 10 18.47 14.94 12.28
CA ASP A 10 17.72 16.15 12.70
C ASP A 10 16.19 16.02 12.53
N THR A 11 15.73 15.02 11.79
CA THR A 11 14.30 14.76 11.57
C THR A 11 13.78 13.67 12.53
N HIS A 12 14.67 12.91 13.17
CA HIS A 12 14.30 11.82 14.07
C HIS A 12 13.50 12.31 15.28
N ASP A 13 13.97 13.38 15.93
CA ASP A 13 13.30 14.00 17.08
C ASP A 13 11.89 14.53 16.76
N LYS A 14 11.61 14.84 15.50
CA LYS A 14 10.27 15.26 15.06
C LYS A 14 9.36 14.06 14.88
N PHE A 15 9.86 12.98 14.29
CA PHE A 15 9.11 11.74 14.10
C PHE A 15 8.76 11.09 15.44
N GLU A 16 9.66 11.09 16.43
CA GLU A 16 9.35 10.54 17.76
C GLU A 16 8.19 11.30 18.42
N LYS A 17 8.21 12.63 18.37
CA LYS A 17 7.12 13.47 18.93
C LYS A 17 5.79 13.27 18.20
N GLU A 18 5.83 13.05 16.89
CA GLU A 18 4.64 12.76 16.08
C GLU A 18 4.10 11.36 16.39
N ALA A 19 4.98 10.36 16.44
CA ALA A 19 4.64 8.99 16.79
C ALA A 19 4.04 8.87 18.19
N ASP A 20 4.63 9.57 19.18
CA ASP A 20 4.09 9.62 20.55
C ASP A 20 2.70 10.24 20.61
N LYS A 21 2.38 11.15 19.68
CA LYS A 21 1.11 11.88 19.66
C LYS A 21 0.01 11.13 18.90
N TYR A 22 0.32 10.53 17.76
CA TYR A 22 -0.67 9.96 16.83
C TYR A 22 -0.58 8.43 16.69
N ASN A 23 0.56 7.83 17.03
CA ASN A 23 0.81 6.38 17.02
C ASN A 23 0.39 5.69 15.71
N ASP A 24 0.59 6.35 14.58
CA ASP A 24 0.18 5.89 13.25
C ASP A 24 1.34 5.81 12.25
N ILE A 25 2.59 5.87 12.74
CA ILE A 25 3.80 5.80 11.92
C ILE A 25 4.39 4.39 11.96
N LEU A 26 4.65 3.84 10.78
CA LEU A 26 5.47 2.66 10.56
C LEU A 26 6.83 3.10 10.00
N GLN A 27 7.86 3.06 10.82
CA GLN A 27 9.23 3.38 10.40
C GLN A 27 9.95 2.12 9.89
N VAL A 28 10.53 2.24 8.70
CA VAL A 28 11.26 1.16 8.02
C VAL A 28 12.73 1.55 7.95
N ASP A 29 13.63 0.59 8.24
CA ASP A 29 15.07 0.78 8.14
C ASP A 29 15.55 0.73 6.68
N THR A 30 15.11 1.73 5.91
CA THR A 30 15.45 1.91 4.49
C THR A 30 15.75 3.37 4.25
N ILE A 31 16.79 3.69 3.48
CA ILE A 31 17.07 5.08 3.10
C ILE A 31 15.87 5.63 2.34
N GLU A 32 15.38 6.80 2.76
CA GLU A 32 14.30 7.52 2.11
C GLU A 32 14.71 7.94 0.70
N HIS A 33 14.41 7.08 -0.27
CA HIS A 33 14.72 7.27 -1.68
C HIS A 33 13.67 6.57 -2.52
N TYR A 34 13.38 7.14 -3.68
CA TYR A 34 12.35 6.62 -4.59
C TYR A 34 12.60 5.17 -5.01
N HIS A 35 13.87 4.82 -5.20
CA HIS A 35 14.34 3.46 -5.49
C HIS A 35 14.19 2.47 -4.32
N ASN A 36 13.68 2.90 -3.17
CA ASN A 36 13.45 2.04 -2.01
C ASN A 36 11.96 1.98 -1.62
N ILE A 37 11.07 2.59 -2.42
CA ILE A 37 9.64 2.65 -2.12
C ILE A 37 9.01 1.25 -2.01
N THR A 38 9.52 0.30 -2.78
CA THR A 38 9.12 -1.10 -2.70
C THR A 38 9.39 -1.70 -1.33
N TYR A 39 10.50 -1.38 -0.67
CA TYR A 39 10.77 -1.91 0.68
C TYR A 39 9.76 -1.40 1.70
N LYS A 40 9.28 -0.15 1.54
CA LYS A 40 8.15 0.36 2.32
C LYS A 40 6.89 -0.45 2.04
N ALA A 41 6.65 -0.81 0.78
CA ALA A 41 5.54 -1.67 0.39
C ALA A 41 5.58 -3.02 1.10
N GLN A 42 6.76 -3.66 1.11
CA GLN A 42 6.96 -4.91 1.82
C GLN A 42 6.69 -4.78 3.32
N ALA A 43 7.16 -3.71 3.94
CA ALA A 43 7.01 -3.50 5.38
C ALA A 43 5.54 -3.39 5.80
N TRP A 44 4.72 -2.58 5.13
CA TRP A 44 3.31 -2.45 5.50
C TRP A 44 2.51 -3.72 5.18
N ILE A 45 2.83 -4.43 4.10
CA ILE A 45 2.19 -5.72 3.80
C ILE A 45 2.49 -6.73 4.91
N GLN A 46 3.75 -6.84 5.33
CA GLN A 46 4.15 -7.73 6.42
C GLN A 46 3.45 -7.38 7.73
N LEU A 47 3.35 -6.09 8.06
CA LEU A 47 2.63 -5.64 9.25
C LEU A 47 1.14 -6.00 9.20
N LEU A 48 0.44 -5.66 8.11
CA LEU A 48 -1.01 -5.92 8.02
C LEU A 48 -1.33 -7.42 8.02
N THR A 49 -0.42 -8.26 7.53
CA THR A 49 -0.58 -9.72 7.56
C THR A 49 -0.25 -10.38 8.89
N SER A 50 0.50 -9.71 9.77
CA SER A 50 0.82 -10.23 11.11
C SER A 50 -0.28 -9.93 12.13
N CYS A 51 -1.19 -9.02 11.81
CA CYS A 51 -2.36 -8.72 12.63
C CYS A 51 -3.29 -9.95 12.75
N PRO A 52 -3.84 -10.23 13.95
CA PRO A 52 -4.80 -11.33 14.14
C PRO A 52 -6.03 -11.20 13.23
N HIS A 53 -6.52 -9.97 13.08
CA HIS A 53 -7.65 -9.63 12.22
C HIS A 53 -7.15 -8.68 11.12
N PRO A 54 -6.80 -9.18 9.93
CA PRO A 54 -6.40 -8.33 8.82
C PRO A 54 -7.57 -7.44 8.38
N PRO A 55 -7.28 -6.24 7.85
CA PRO A 55 -8.34 -5.34 7.36
C PRO A 55 -9.11 -5.99 6.21
N LYS A 56 -10.39 -5.63 6.05
CA LYS A 56 -11.21 -6.10 4.91
C LYS A 56 -10.78 -5.47 3.59
N PHE A 57 -10.34 -4.22 3.64
CA PHE A 57 -9.90 -3.45 2.49
C PHE A 57 -8.66 -2.66 2.83
N VAL A 58 -7.78 -2.51 1.85
CA VAL A 58 -6.59 -1.66 1.96
C VAL A 58 -6.63 -0.64 0.84
N ILE A 59 -6.39 0.61 1.22
CA ILE A 59 -6.23 1.72 0.29
C ILE A 59 -4.79 2.20 0.46
N LYS A 60 -4.00 2.09 -0.62
CA LYS A 60 -2.69 2.75 -0.71
C LYS A 60 -2.90 4.11 -1.36
N LEU A 61 -2.35 5.15 -0.74
CA LEU A 61 -2.35 6.53 -1.23
C LEU A 61 -0.93 7.11 -1.11
N ASP A 62 -0.57 7.97 -2.04
CA ASP A 62 0.58 8.87 -1.86
C ASP A 62 0.19 10.10 -1.03
N ASP A 63 1.18 10.77 -0.47
CA ASP A 63 1.02 11.93 0.43
C ASP A 63 0.58 13.21 -0.30
N ASP A 64 0.71 13.24 -1.62
CA ASP A 64 0.28 14.33 -2.51
C ASP A 64 -1.07 14.06 -3.20
N VAL A 65 -1.76 12.98 -2.83
CA VAL A 65 -3.06 12.60 -3.39
C VAL A 65 -4.18 12.93 -2.43
N MET A 66 -5.20 13.63 -2.92
CA MET A 66 -6.44 13.85 -2.18
C MET A 66 -7.50 12.83 -2.56
N VAL A 67 -8.13 12.23 -1.55
CA VAL A 67 -9.22 11.26 -1.73
C VAL A 67 -10.51 11.82 -1.14
N ASP A 68 -11.60 11.72 -1.90
CA ASP A 68 -12.94 11.92 -1.38
C ASP A 68 -13.36 10.72 -0.54
N ARG A 69 -13.29 10.88 0.79
CA ARG A 69 -13.67 9.83 1.74
C ARG A 69 -15.13 9.40 1.57
N LEU A 70 -16.04 10.35 1.36
CA LEU A 70 -17.47 10.05 1.23
C LEU A 70 -17.77 9.32 -0.08
N GLY A 71 -17.11 9.75 -1.16
CA GLY A 71 -17.18 9.06 -2.45
C GLY A 71 -16.69 7.62 -2.35
N VAL A 72 -15.54 7.38 -1.69
CA VAL A 72 -15.02 6.02 -1.51
C VAL A 72 -15.93 5.17 -0.62
N GLU A 73 -16.43 5.70 0.50
CA GLU A 73 -17.39 5.00 1.36
C GLU A 73 -18.66 4.61 0.57
N TYR A 74 -19.20 5.53 -0.23
CA TYR A 74 -20.34 5.28 -1.09
C TYR A 74 -20.06 4.21 -2.15
N LEU A 75 -18.88 4.24 -2.79
CA LEU A 75 -18.49 3.25 -3.78
C LEU A 75 -18.34 1.87 -3.15
N ILE A 76 -17.71 1.77 -1.98
CA ILE A 76 -17.58 0.52 -1.23
C ILE A 76 -18.97 0.01 -0.87
N ASP A 77 -19.84 0.82 -0.27
CA ASP A 77 -21.19 0.39 0.13
C ASP A 77 -22.06 -0.03 -1.07
N ARG A 78 -22.01 0.74 -2.16
CA ARG A 78 -22.84 0.53 -3.35
C ARG A 78 -22.38 -0.62 -4.23
N TYR A 79 -21.09 -0.66 -4.58
CA TYR A 79 -20.56 -1.68 -5.49
C TYR A 79 -20.24 -2.99 -4.78
N LEU A 80 -20.20 -3.05 -3.44
CA LEU A 80 -19.97 -4.29 -2.69
C LEU A 80 -21.21 -4.80 -1.95
N SER A 81 -22.38 -4.21 -2.18
CA SER A 81 -23.63 -4.90 -1.84
C SER A 81 -23.65 -6.25 -2.59
N GLN A 82 -23.83 -7.36 -1.86
CA GLN A 82 -23.81 -8.71 -2.45
C GLN A 82 -24.81 -8.86 -3.61
N GLU A 83 -25.84 -8.01 -3.66
CA GLU A 83 -26.85 -7.99 -4.70
C GLU A 83 -26.29 -7.55 -6.07
N GLN A 84 -25.25 -6.70 -6.09
CA GLN A 84 -24.74 -6.08 -7.32
C GLN A 84 -23.37 -6.64 -7.75
N TYR A 85 -22.66 -7.35 -6.86
CA TYR A 85 -21.37 -7.98 -7.14
C TYR A 85 -21.28 -9.37 -6.45
N ASN A 86 -21.53 -10.43 -7.22
CA ASN A 86 -21.36 -11.83 -6.76
C ASN A 86 -19.88 -12.28 -6.76
N GLY A 87 -18.95 -11.41 -7.15
CA GLY A 87 -17.51 -11.70 -7.18
C GLY A 87 -16.86 -11.38 -5.83
N THR A 88 -15.94 -12.24 -5.39
CA THR A 88 -15.14 -12.03 -4.17
C THR A 88 -13.98 -11.06 -4.36
N ASP A 89 -13.75 -10.57 -5.58
CA ASP A 89 -12.57 -9.80 -5.95
C ASP A 89 -12.97 -8.50 -6.66
N LEU A 90 -12.51 -7.37 -6.13
CA LEU A 90 -12.61 -6.07 -6.79
C LEU A 90 -11.47 -5.98 -7.80
N GLY A 91 -11.81 -5.90 -9.09
CA GLY A 91 -10.82 -5.67 -10.14
C GLY A 91 -9.92 -4.47 -9.81
N THR A 92 -8.63 -4.60 -10.10
CA THR A 92 -7.61 -3.64 -9.69
C THR A 92 -7.83 -2.29 -10.39
N TYR A 93 -8.25 -1.26 -9.66
CA TYR A 93 -8.23 0.11 -10.16
C TYR A 93 -6.83 0.69 -9.96
N CYS A 94 -6.04 0.73 -11.05
CA CYS A 94 -4.68 1.26 -11.07
C CYS A 94 -4.65 2.65 -11.70
N GLN A 95 -4.81 3.70 -10.88
CA GLN A 95 -4.17 4.97 -11.16
C GLN A 95 -2.93 4.98 -10.26
N GLY A 96 -1.70 5.01 -10.80
CA GLY A 96 -0.46 4.70 -10.02
C GLY A 96 -0.30 5.45 -8.68
N MET A 97 -1.04 6.52 -8.48
CA MET A 97 -1.05 7.35 -7.28
C MET A 97 -1.93 6.78 -6.15
N ALA A 98 -2.97 6.01 -6.46
CA ALA A 98 -3.89 5.42 -5.49
C ALA A 98 -4.52 4.12 -6.00
N TYR A 99 -4.57 3.08 -5.17
CA TYR A 99 -5.29 1.86 -5.48
C TYR A 99 -5.95 1.24 -4.25
N ILE A 100 -7.05 0.54 -4.49
CA ILE A 100 -7.86 -0.16 -3.48
C ILE A 100 -7.89 -1.63 -3.84
N PHE A 101 -7.72 -2.49 -2.84
CA PHE A 101 -7.85 -3.92 -2.99
C PHE A 101 -8.40 -4.58 -1.73
N SER A 102 -8.90 -5.80 -1.88
CA SER A 102 -9.44 -6.58 -0.78
C SER A 102 -8.33 -7.18 0.09
N GLY A 103 -8.53 -7.21 1.41
CA GLY A 103 -7.53 -7.63 2.37
C GLY A 103 -7.21 -9.13 2.36
N ASP A 104 -8.04 -9.95 1.72
CA ASP A 104 -7.74 -11.36 1.46
C ASP A 104 -6.50 -11.51 0.54
N GLN A 105 -6.27 -10.55 -0.36
CA GLN A 105 -5.10 -10.51 -1.23
C GLN A 105 -3.78 -10.27 -0.47
N LEU A 106 -3.81 -9.70 0.74
CA LEU A 106 -2.60 -9.42 1.53
C LEU A 106 -1.76 -10.67 1.78
N ARG A 107 -2.39 -11.83 2.03
CA ARG A 107 -1.69 -13.11 2.22
C ARG A 107 -0.99 -13.55 0.95
N HIS A 108 -1.68 -13.47 -0.18
CA HIS A 108 -1.11 -13.79 -1.49
C HIS A 108 0.03 -12.84 -1.86
N MET A 109 -0.08 -11.56 -1.52
CA MET A 109 0.99 -10.59 -1.72
C MET A 109 2.21 -10.94 -0.89
N ARG A 110 2.05 -11.15 0.43
CA ARG A 110 3.15 -11.51 1.34
C ARG A 110 3.89 -12.78 0.90
N ASP A 111 3.16 -13.84 0.55
CA ASP A 111 3.78 -15.13 0.21
C ASP A 111 4.58 -15.06 -1.10
N ASN A 112 4.22 -14.13 -2.00
CA ASN A 112 4.92 -13.91 -3.25
C ASN A 112 5.99 -12.81 -3.17
N ILE A 113 5.97 -11.97 -2.14
CA ILE A 113 6.80 -10.76 -2.07
C ILE A 113 8.31 -11.02 -2.06
N SER A 114 8.71 -12.21 -1.59
CA SER A 114 10.10 -12.67 -1.57
C SER A 114 10.53 -13.34 -2.88
N ARG A 115 9.58 -13.69 -3.75
CA ARG A 115 9.79 -14.49 -4.97
C ARG A 115 9.73 -13.64 -6.24
N VAL A 116 9.26 -12.40 -6.15
CA VAL A 116 9.04 -11.50 -7.28
C VAL A 116 10.20 -10.52 -7.41
N GLN A 117 10.68 -10.31 -8.64
CA GLN A 117 11.65 -9.25 -8.94
C GLN A 117 10.93 -7.91 -9.11
N PHE A 118 11.49 -6.87 -8.52
CA PHE A 118 10.95 -5.52 -8.61
C PHE A 118 11.43 -4.84 -9.88
N LEU A 119 10.50 -4.26 -10.64
CA LEU A 119 10.80 -3.50 -11.84
C LEU A 119 10.57 -2.00 -11.59
N TRP A 120 11.63 -1.23 -11.77
CA TRP A 120 11.57 0.22 -11.75
C TRP A 120 11.03 0.73 -13.08
N THR A 121 9.73 1.02 -13.16
CA THR A 121 9.16 1.66 -14.35
C THR A 121 9.11 3.16 -14.14
N ILE A 122 9.82 3.92 -14.99
CA ILE A 122 9.65 5.37 -15.08
C ILE A 122 8.46 5.61 -16.01
N CYS A 123 7.29 5.93 -15.45
CA CYS A 123 6.17 6.43 -16.26
C CYS A 123 6.47 7.89 -16.62
N PRO A 124 6.45 8.29 -17.91
CA PRO A 124 6.79 9.65 -18.34
C PRO A 124 5.79 10.71 -17.87
N ALA A 125 4.66 10.31 -17.28
CA ALA A 125 3.73 11.17 -16.59
C ALA A 125 3.44 10.61 -15.19
N MET A 126 4.32 10.93 -14.22
CA MET A 126 4.09 10.86 -12.78
C MET A 126 3.81 9.47 -12.14
N VAL A 127 4.74 9.09 -11.26
CA VAL A 127 4.76 7.98 -10.27
C VAL A 127 4.89 6.53 -10.80
N ILE A 128 5.93 5.82 -10.32
CA ILE A 128 6.19 4.38 -10.41
C ILE A 128 4.89 3.64 -10.15
N GLN A 129 4.43 2.92 -11.15
CA GLN A 129 3.56 1.78 -10.95
C GLN A 129 4.46 0.58 -10.69
N GLU A 130 4.21 -0.17 -9.62
CA GLU A 130 4.77 -1.51 -9.51
C GLU A 130 4.13 -2.39 -10.59
N PHE A 131 4.81 -2.54 -11.73
CA PHE A 131 4.40 -3.49 -12.75
C PHE A 131 4.90 -4.88 -12.40
N ARG A 132 3.93 -5.79 -12.22
CA ARG A 132 4.15 -7.21 -11.97
C ARG A 132 4.54 -7.90 -13.28
N ILE A 133 5.80 -8.29 -13.43
CA ILE A 133 6.16 -9.33 -14.40
C ILE A 133 5.90 -10.67 -13.72
N VAL A 134 4.73 -11.26 -13.95
CA VAL A 134 4.53 -12.67 -13.68
C VAL A 134 5.33 -13.43 -14.73
N ASN A 135 6.45 -14.03 -14.34
CA ASN A 135 7.05 -15.07 -15.17
C ASN A 135 6.06 -16.23 -15.23
N SER A 136 5.27 -16.28 -16.30
CA SER A 136 4.51 -17.48 -16.67
C SER A 136 5.53 -18.50 -17.17
N ASN A 137 6.12 -19.26 -16.24
CA ASN A 137 6.82 -20.49 -16.54
C ASN A 137 6.70 -21.45 -15.36
N LYS A 138 5.76 -22.39 -15.55
CA LYS A 138 5.36 -23.55 -14.73
C LYS A 138 4.38 -23.30 -13.60
#